data_AF-A0A9E1ZD32-F1
#
_entry.id   AF-A0A9E1ZD32-F1
#
_cell.length_a   1.000
_cell.length_b   1.000
_cell.length_c   1.000
_cell.angle_alpha   90.00
_cell.angle_beta   90.00
_cell.angle_gamma   90.00
#
_symmetry.space_group_name_H-M   'P 1'
#
loop_
_entity.id
_entity.type
_entity.pdbx_description
1 polymer ?
#
loop_
_entity_poly.entity_id
_entity_poly.type
_entity_poly.pdbx_seq_one_letter_code
_entity_poly.pdbx_strand_id
1 'polypeptide(L)'
;MYINDTLNKTEFTRKSGSYFREKTWHNFTCDSCSAFFCRAKGTVDPVRLSDDYNHVCNDCGASAAAKMLAAHRAKKILERYEIGEVRETWDQYNVVFVGLDDNFITRNGGGRYWARQHTYVMESHLGRSMAKGEVVHHIDGDKKNNKLENLVTMTVQEHNNCHAKSEKLIFEMVKAGLITFNRETNLYEFAESFNVL
;
A
#
# COMPACT_ATOMS: atom_id res chain seq x y z
N MET A 1 -14.61 -6.62 31.32
CA MET A 1 -15.43 -6.72 32.54
C MET A 1 -14.63 -6.36 33.80
N TYR A 2 -15.14 -5.45 34.64
CA TYR A 2 -14.56 -5.11 35.95
C TYR A 2 -14.79 -6.23 36.97
N ILE A 3 -13.81 -6.45 37.85
CA ILE A 3 -13.85 -7.52 38.85
C ILE A 3 -13.96 -6.93 40.25
N ASN A 4 -12.91 -6.24 40.71
CA ASN A 4 -12.79 -5.69 42.06
C ASN A 4 -11.63 -4.68 42.16
N ASP A 5 -11.54 -4.04 43.32
CA ASP A 5 -10.40 -3.20 43.70
C ASP A 5 -9.39 -4.02 44.53
N THR A 6 -8.09 -3.80 44.31
CA THR A 6 -7.01 -4.30 45.17
C THR A 6 -6.12 -3.17 45.67
N LEU A 7 -5.61 -3.31 46.90
CA LEU A 7 -4.66 -2.38 47.50
C LEU A 7 -3.26 -2.97 47.45
N ASN A 8 -2.31 -2.23 46.88
CA ASN A 8 -0.90 -2.61 46.84
C ASN A 8 -0.09 -1.65 47.71
N LYS A 9 0.64 -2.20 48.68
CA LYS A 9 1.52 -1.48 49.59
C LYS A 9 2.97 -1.77 49.20
N THR A 10 3.69 -0.74 48.78
CA THR A 10 5.08 -0.87 48.35
C THR A 10 5.98 -0.06 49.28
N GLU A 11 7.08 -0.67 49.72
CA GLU A 11 8.11 0.00 50.52
C GLU A 11 9.10 0.74 49.61
N PHE A 12 9.49 1.95 50.02
CA PHE A 12 10.44 2.79 49.32
C PHE A 12 11.51 3.25 50.30
N THR A 13 12.77 3.30 49.85
CA THR A 13 13.90 3.73 50.67
C THR A 13 14.36 5.12 50.23
N ARG A 14 14.62 6.01 51.20
CA ARG A 14 15.24 7.32 50.99
C ARG A 14 16.39 7.53 52.00
N LYS A 15 17.19 8.58 51.82
CA LYS A 15 18.32 8.90 52.71
C LYS A 15 17.93 8.98 54.20
N SER A 16 16.68 9.35 54.52
CA SER A 16 16.16 9.49 55.88
C SER A 16 15.41 8.27 56.42
N GLY A 17 15.47 7.11 55.75
CA GLY A 17 14.81 5.86 56.15
C GLY A 17 13.83 5.32 55.10
N SER A 18 13.11 4.24 55.42
CA SER A 18 12.08 3.68 54.54
C SER A 18 10.69 4.27 54.84
N TYR A 19 9.81 4.25 53.84
CA TYR A 19 8.40 4.61 53.96
C TYR A 19 7.56 3.73 53.05
N PHE A 20 6.26 3.60 53.36
CA PHE A 20 5.32 2.84 52.53
C PHE A 20 4.43 3.79 51.73
N ARG A 21 4.11 3.38 50.51
CA ARG A 21 3.05 4.01 49.71
C ARG A 21 2.02 2.97 49.33
N GLU A 22 0.76 3.33 49.52
CA GLU A 22 -0.38 2.50 49.15
C GLU A 22 -1.03 3.05 47.87
N LYS A 23 -1.40 2.14 46.97
CA LYS A 23 -2.14 2.46 45.74
C LYS A 23 -3.26 1.47 45.54
N THR A 24 -4.43 1.97 45.18
CA THR A 24 -5.59 1.17 44.78
C THR A 24 -5.59 0.93 43.27
N TRP A 25 -5.88 -0.30 42.87
CA TRP A 25 -5.94 -0.76 41.49
C TRP A 25 -7.32 -1.35 41.19
N HIS A 26 -7.88 -1.04 40.03
CA HIS A 26 -9.04 -1.72 39.48
C HIS A 26 -8.57 -2.95 38.70
N ASN A 27 -9.16 -4.11 38.97
CA ASN A 27 -8.89 -5.34 38.25
C ASN A 27 -9.98 -5.64 37.23
N PHE A 28 -9.56 -6.08 36.04
CA PHE A 28 -10.45 -6.35 34.92
C PHE A 28 -10.10 -7.69 34.27
N THR A 29 -11.09 -8.26 33.61
CA THR A 29 -10.91 -9.28 32.56
C THR A 29 -11.00 -8.59 31.21
N CYS A 30 -10.04 -8.87 30.32
CA CYS A 30 -10.01 -8.33 28.97
C CYS A 30 -11.13 -8.91 28.10
N ASP A 31 -11.95 -8.06 27.51
CA ASP A 31 -13.08 -8.52 26.68
C ASP A 31 -12.63 -9.13 25.33
N SER A 32 -11.36 -8.94 24.93
CA SER A 32 -10.82 -9.46 23.67
C SER A 32 -10.03 -10.75 23.80
N CYS A 33 -9.26 -10.94 24.88
CA CYS A 33 -8.39 -12.11 25.05
C CYS A 33 -8.59 -12.83 26.38
N SER A 34 -9.54 -12.36 27.20
CA SER A 34 -9.85 -12.89 28.53
C SER A 34 -8.70 -12.85 29.54
N ALA A 35 -7.57 -12.22 29.21
CA ALA A 35 -6.46 -12.03 30.15
C ALA A 35 -6.83 -11.06 31.28
N PHE A 36 -6.32 -11.34 32.47
CA PHE A 36 -6.43 -10.42 33.62
C PHE A 36 -5.47 -9.24 33.45
N PHE A 37 -5.96 -8.03 33.74
CA PHE A 37 -5.12 -6.85 33.80
C PHE A 37 -5.65 -5.86 34.84
N CYS A 38 -4.81 -4.93 35.27
CA CYS A 38 -5.19 -3.92 36.25
C CYS A 38 -4.82 -2.51 35.78
N ARG A 39 -5.54 -1.51 36.29
CA ARG A 39 -5.25 -0.08 36.07
C ARG A 39 -5.34 0.67 37.40
N ALA A 40 -4.50 1.69 37.57
CA ALA A 40 -4.51 2.48 38.80
C ALA A 40 -5.85 3.23 38.92
N LYS A 41 -6.44 3.26 40.13
CA LYS A 41 -7.76 3.85 40.37
C LYS A 41 -7.89 5.28 39.86
N GLY A 42 -6.88 6.12 40.09
CA GLY A 42 -6.87 7.51 39.62
C GLY A 42 -6.75 7.71 38.10
N THR A 43 -6.58 6.64 37.32
CA THR A 43 -6.44 6.71 35.85
C THR A 43 -7.69 6.27 35.09
N VAL A 44 -8.71 5.81 35.81
CA VAL A 44 -9.95 5.29 35.21
C VAL A 44 -11.10 6.14 35.70
N ASP A 45 -11.86 6.69 34.75
CA ASP A 45 -13.12 7.38 35.07
C ASP A 45 -14.12 6.35 35.65
N PRO A 46 -14.75 6.61 36.81
CA PRO A 46 -15.67 5.67 37.45
C PRO A 46 -16.79 5.14 36.54
N VAL A 47 -17.27 5.93 35.57
CA VAL A 47 -18.30 5.51 34.63
C VAL A 47 -17.82 4.34 33.76
N ARG A 48 -16.51 4.26 33.50
CA ARG A 48 -15.90 3.21 32.68
C ARG A 48 -15.66 1.90 33.43
N LEU A 49 -16.14 1.78 34.67
CA LEU A 49 -16.17 0.51 35.40
C LEU A 49 -17.38 -0.35 35.02
N SER A 50 -18.43 0.24 34.43
CA SER A 50 -19.59 -0.53 33.97
C SER A 50 -19.23 -1.41 32.76
N ASP A 51 -19.98 -2.49 32.60
CA ASP A 51 -19.84 -3.41 31.47
C ASP A 51 -20.39 -2.83 30.15
N ASP A 52 -20.98 -1.63 30.17
CA ASP A 52 -21.33 -0.88 28.94
C ASP A 52 -20.08 -0.39 28.21
N TYR A 53 -18.91 -0.43 28.87
CA TYR A 53 -17.62 -0.08 28.30
C TYR A 53 -16.75 -1.32 28.08
N ASN A 54 -16.11 -1.37 26.91
CA ASN A 54 -15.09 -2.38 26.65
C ASN A 54 -13.83 -2.14 27.52
N HIS A 55 -13.48 -3.13 28.33
CA HIS A 55 -12.26 -3.21 29.11
C HIS A 55 -11.25 -4.10 28.39
N VAL A 56 -10.26 -3.48 27.75
CA VAL A 56 -9.18 -4.20 27.05
C VAL A 56 -7.83 -3.97 27.72
N CYS A 57 -7.00 -5.02 27.76
CA CYS A 57 -5.62 -4.93 28.23
C CYS A 57 -4.78 -4.04 27.30
N ASN A 58 -3.56 -3.67 27.70
CA ASN A 58 -2.73 -2.76 26.90
C ASN A 58 -2.38 -3.33 25.52
N ASP A 59 -2.14 -4.64 25.43
CA ASP A 59 -1.78 -5.29 24.16
C ASP A 59 -2.96 -5.30 23.18
N CYS A 60 -4.15 -5.68 23.67
CA CYS A 60 -5.38 -5.63 22.89
C CYS A 60 -5.80 -4.19 22.57
N GLY A 61 -5.66 -3.26 23.51
CA GLY A 61 -6.00 -1.85 23.36
C GLY A 61 -5.13 -1.12 22.34
N ALA A 62 -3.82 -1.40 22.32
CA ALA A 62 -2.92 -0.89 21.29
C ALA A 62 -3.35 -1.37 19.89
N SER A 63 -3.75 -2.64 19.77
CA SER A 63 -4.25 -3.19 18.51
C SER A 63 -5.57 -2.56 18.07
N ALA A 64 -6.48 -2.24 19.00
CA ALA A 64 -7.77 -1.62 18.71
C ALA A 64 -7.62 -0.15 18.29
N ALA A 65 -6.79 0.62 19.00
CA ALA A 65 -6.50 2.01 18.66
C ALA A 65 -5.80 2.12 17.29
N ALA A 66 -4.85 1.23 16.99
CA ALA A 66 -4.19 1.17 15.69
C ALA A 66 -5.20 0.83 14.56
N LYS A 67 -6.11 -0.12 14.79
CA LYS A 67 -7.18 -0.46 13.84
C LYS A 67 -8.12 0.72 13.59
N MET A 68 -8.53 1.44 14.63
CA MET A 68 -9.36 2.64 14.51
C MET A 68 -8.66 3.75 13.73
N LEU A 69 -7.38 4.02 14.02
CA LEU A 69 -6.61 5.01 13.29
C LEU A 69 -6.43 4.64 11.81
N ALA A 70 -6.18 3.35 11.53
CA ALA A 70 -6.11 2.85 10.15
C ALA A 70 -7.45 3.01 9.40
N ALA A 71 -8.57 2.71 10.06
CA ALA A 71 -9.91 2.92 9.50
C ALA A 71 -10.20 4.40 9.23
N HIS A 72 -9.85 5.29 10.16
CA HIS A 72 -10.00 6.74 9.96
C HIS A 72 -9.15 7.26 8.80
N ARG A 73 -7.89 6.77 8.67
CA ARG A 73 -7.03 7.12 7.53
C ARG A 73 -7.59 6.60 6.21
N ALA A 74 -8.12 5.37 6.19
CA ALA A 74 -8.78 4.80 5.01
C ALA A 74 -9.99 5.65 4.60
N LYS A 75 -10.88 5.98 5.55
CA LYS A 75 -12.06 6.82 5.31
C LYS A 75 -11.68 8.16 4.66
N LYS A 76 -10.69 8.86 5.20
CA LYS A 76 -10.23 10.14 4.65
C LYS A 76 -9.68 10.04 3.21
N ILE A 77 -9.08 8.90 2.85
CA ILE A 77 -8.59 8.67 1.48
C ILE A 77 -9.78 8.42 0.54
N LEU A 78 -10.72 7.58 0.95
CA LEU A 78 -11.90 7.23 0.16
C LEU A 78 -12.84 8.44 -0.06
N GLU A 79 -12.89 9.37 0.88
CA GLU A 79 -13.65 10.62 0.74
C GLU A 79 -12.95 11.69 -0.10
N ARG A 80 -11.65 11.52 -0.38
CA ARG A 80 -10.84 12.53 -1.08
C ARG A 80 -10.85 12.36 -2.60
N TYR A 81 -10.97 11.12 -3.07
CA TYR A 81 -10.74 10.75 -4.46
C TYR A 81 -11.98 10.10 -5.05
N GLU A 82 -12.24 10.38 -6.32
CA GLU A 82 -13.35 9.77 -7.05
C GLU A 82 -12.88 8.51 -7.79
N ILE A 83 -13.73 7.48 -7.87
CA ILE A 83 -13.42 6.27 -8.62
C ILE A 83 -13.15 6.64 -10.08
N GLY A 84 -12.03 6.17 -10.62
CA GLY A 84 -11.57 6.49 -11.98
C GLY A 84 -10.61 7.67 -12.07
N GLU A 85 -10.38 8.42 -10.98
CA GLU A 85 -9.40 9.52 -10.98
C GLU A 85 -8.01 9.02 -11.38
N VAL A 86 -7.37 9.71 -12.32
CA VAL A 86 -6.05 9.36 -12.86
C VAL A 86 -5.00 10.31 -12.31
N ARG A 87 -3.84 9.77 -11.92
CA ARG A 87 -2.64 10.57 -11.62
C ARG A 87 -1.38 9.91 -12.17
N GLU A 88 -0.36 10.72 -12.39
CA GLU A 88 0.98 10.26 -12.78
C GLU A 88 1.84 9.93 -11.54
N THR A 89 2.62 8.86 -11.63
CA THR A 89 3.62 8.47 -10.64
C THR A 89 5.00 8.99 -11.02
N TRP A 90 5.91 9.05 -10.05
CA TRP A 90 7.29 9.50 -10.25
C TRP A 90 8.06 8.69 -11.33
N ASP A 91 7.68 7.44 -11.59
CA ASP A 91 8.25 6.57 -12.62
C ASP A 91 7.49 6.61 -13.97
N GLN A 92 6.69 7.66 -14.15
CA GLN A 92 5.99 8.05 -15.40
C GLN A 92 4.89 7.09 -15.85
N TYR A 93 4.25 6.40 -14.91
CA TYR A 93 3.03 5.64 -15.20
C TYR A 93 1.81 6.37 -14.69
N ASN A 94 0.68 6.13 -15.36
CA ASN A 94 -0.61 6.52 -14.83
C ASN A 94 -1.13 5.45 -13.86
N VAL A 95 -1.74 5.90 -12.77
CA VAL A 95 -2.52 5.08 -11.86
C VAL A 95 -3.96 5.60 -11.77
N VAL A 96 -4.91 4.68 -11.62
CA VAL A 96 -6.35 4.95 -11.49
C VAL A 96 -6.77 4.67 -10.06
N PHE A 97 -7.57 5.55 -9.47
CA PHE A 97 -8.18 5.32 -8.17
C PHE A 97 -9.32 4.30 -8.31
N VAL A 98 -9.19 3.16 -7.62
CA VAL A 98 -10.14 2.03 -7.66
C VAL A 98 -10.89 1.85 -6.34
N GLY A 99 -10.61 2.69 -5.33
CA GLY A 99 -11.24 2.60 -4.02
C GLY A 99 -10.96 1.27 -3.32
N LEU A 100 -12.01 0.64 -2.76
CA LEU A 100 -11.95 -0.64 -2.04
C LEU A 100 -12.24 -1.87 -2.93
N ASP A 101 -12.05 -1.78 -4.26
CA ASP A 101 -12.30 -2.91 -5.16
C ASP A 101 -11.21 -4.00 -5.04
N ASP A 102 -11.52 -5.07 -4.29
CA ASP A 102 -10.63 -6.20 -4.01
C ASP A 102 -10.01 -6.86 -5.25
N ASN A 103 -10.62 -6.71 -6.43
CA ASN A 103 -10.08 -7.25 -7.69
C ASN A 103 -8.78 -6.54 -8.11
N PHE A 104 -8.61 -5.27 -7.73
CA PHE A 104 -7.48 -4.43 -8.14
C PHE A 104 -6.48 -4.14 -7.01
N ILE A 105 -6.83 -4.45 -5.77
CA ILE A 105 -6.10 -4.09 -4.55
C ILE A 105 -4.79 -4.86 -4.35
N THR A 106 -4.67 -6.08 -4.89
CA THR A 106 -3.75 -7.06 -4.31
C THR A 106 -2.43 -7.30 -5.04
N ARG A 107 -2.17 -6.70 -6.21
CA ARG A 107 -1.06 -7.21 -7.06
C ARG A 107 -0.08 -6.22 -7.68
N ASN A 108 -0.40 -4.94 -7.88
CA ASN A 108 0.34 -4.13 -8.87
C ASN A 108 0.96 -2.82 -8.38
N GLY A 109 1.55 -2.80 -7.18
CA GLY A 109 2.48 -1.74 -6.75
C GLY A 109 1.90 -0.33 -6.51
N GLY A 110 0.62 -0.08 -6.83
CA GLY A 110 -0.05 1.21 -6.60
C GLY A 110 -0.54 1.45 -5.16
N GLY A 111 -0.42 0.45 -4.29
CA GLY A 111 -0.94 0.48 -2.93
C GLY A 111 -2.44 0.14 -2.87
N ARG A 112 -3.02 0.18 -1.68
CA ARG A 112 -4.34 -0.38 -1.36
C ARG A 112 -5.53 0.22 -2.14
N TYR A 113 -5.40 1.37 -2.81
CA TYR A 113 -6.55 2.05 -3.44
C TYR A 113 -6.28 2.50 -4.89
N TRP A 114 -5.09 2.26 -5.41
CA TRP A 114 -4.68 2.72 -6.73
C TRP A 114 -4.14 1.54 -7.54
N ALA A 115 -4.57 1.44 -8.79
CA ALA A 115 -4.09 0.44 -9.74
C ALA A 115 -3.31 1.12 -10.87
N ARG A 116 -2.30 0.45 -11.44
CA ARG A 116 -1.66 0.93 -12.67
C ARG A 116 -2.68 0.92 -13.81
N GLN A 117 -2.78 2.02 -14.56
CA GLN A 117 -3.84 2.21 -15.55
C GLN A 117 -3.80 1.13 -16.65
N HIS A 118 -2.62 0.79 -17.18
CA HIS A 118 -2.49 -0.28 -18.18
C HIS A 118 -3.02 -1.62 -17.67
N THR A 119 -2.73 -1.97 -16.41
CA THR A 119 -3.21 -3.23 -15.84
C THR A 119 -4.71 -3.19 -15.63
N TYR A 120 -5.24 -2.07 -15.10
CA TYR A 120 -6.68 -1.87 -14.94
C TYR A 120 -7.44 -2.02 -16.27
N VAL A 121 -6.94 -1.38 -17.34
CA VAL A 121 -7.54 -1.46 -18.69
C VAL A 121 -7.50 -2.90 -19.21
N MET A 122 -6.36 -3.59 -19.05
CA MET A 122 -6.21 -4.96 -19.54
C MET A 122 -7.06 -5.96 -18.74
N GLU A 123 -7.07 -5.90 -17.41
CA GLU A 123 -7.89 -6.77 -16.57
C GLU A 123 -9.39 -6.57 -16.83
N SER A 124 -9.81 -5.30 -17.01
CA SER A 124 -11.19 -4.97 -17.40
C SER A 124 -11.55 -5.58 -18.75
N HIS A 125 -10.63 -5.57 -19.71
CA HIS A 125 -10.84 -6.18 -21.02
C HIS A 125 -10.88 -7.72 -20.96
N LEU A 126 -10.00 -8.33 -20.17
CA LEU A 126 -9.92 -9.79 -20.00
C LEU A 126 -11.09 -10.35 -19.18
N GLY A 127 -11.76 -9.53 -18.38
CA GLY A 127 -12.76 -9.99 -17.41
C GLY A 127 -12.20 -10.87 -16.29
N ARG A 128 -10.87 -10.83 -16.11
CA ARG A 128 -10.14 -11.56 -15.06
C ARG A 128 -8.90 -10.78 -14.63
N SER A 129 -8.41 -11.03 -13.43
CA SER A 129 -7.11 -10.53 -13.01
C SER A 129 -5.97 -11.13 -13.82
N MET A 130 -4.85 -10.42 -13.85
CA MET A 130 -3.59 -10.92 -14.42
C MET A 130 -3.17 -12.21 -13.68
N ALA A 131 -2.85 -13.24 -14.44
CA ALA A 131 -2.34 -14.50 -13.93
C ALA A 131 -0.90 -14.34 -13.44
N LYS A 132 -0.45 -15.28 -12.62
CA LYS A 132 0.92 -15.26 -12.09
C LYS A 132 1.92 -15.38 -13.25
N GLY A 133 2.80 -14.39 -13.38
CA GLY A 133 3.82 -14.34 -14.43
C GLY A 133 3.38 -13.66 -15.73
N GLU A 134 2.14 -13.15 -15.79
CA GLU A 134 1.71 -12.25 -16.86
C GLU A 134 2.11 -10.80 -16.53
N VAL A 135 2.44 -10.05 -17.57
CA VAL A 135 2.74 -8.60 -17.54
C VAL A 135 2.02 -7.93 -18.70
N VAL A 136 1.72 -6.63 -18.54
CA VAL A 136 1.22 -5.81 -19.64
C VAL A 136 2.40 -5.03 -20.24
N HIS A 137 2.53 -5.11 -21.55
CA HIS A 137 3.54 -4.41 -22.32
C HIS A 137 2.89 -3.29 -23.14
N HIS A 138 3.53 -2.11 -23.15
CA HIS A 138 3.18 -0.98 -24.02
C HIS A 138 3.92 -1.14 -25.36
N ILE A 139 3.16 -1.29 -26.45
CA ILE A 139 3.70 -1.60 -27.78
C ILE A 139 4.58 -0.46 -28.30
N ASP A 140 4.17 0.78 -28.09
CA ASP A 140 4.92 1.99 -28.50
C ASP A 140 6.02 2.41 -27.51
N GLY A 141 6.13 1.75 -26.36
CA GLY A 141 7.04 2.12 -25.28
C GLY A 141 6.62 3.34 -24.45
N ASP A 142 5.51 4.01 -24.77
CA ASP A 142 4.97 5.10 -23.98
C ASP A 142 4.10 4.56 -22.83
N LYS A 143 4.65 4.65 -21.61
CA LYS A 143 3.99 4.24 -20.36
C LYS A 143 2.67 4.98 -20.09
N LYS A 144 2.43 6.12 -20.74
CA LYS A 144 1.22 6.94 -20.60
C LYS A 144 0.15 6.57 -21.63
N ASN A 145 0.50 5.90 -22.72
CA ASN A 145 -0.45 5.42 -23.72
C ASN A 145 -1.11 4.11 -23.28
N ASN A 146 -2.16 4.23 -22.45
CA ASN A 146 -2.88 3.10 -21.87
C ASN A 146 -4.13 2.70 -22.68
N LYS A 147 -4.20 3.04 -23.98
CA LYS A 147 -5.26 2.55 -24.87
C LYS A 147 -5.11 1.05 -25.06
N LEU A 148 -6.22 0.30 -25.03
CA LEU A 148 -6.18 -1.16 -25.15
C LEU A 148 -5.41 -1.66 -26.38
N GLU A 149 -5.55 -0.97 -27.52
CA GLU A 149 -4.84 -1.26 -28.77
C GLU A 149 -3.31 -1.13 -28.69
N ASN A 150 -2.80 -0.37 -27.70
CA ASN A 150 -1.38 -0.20 -27.42
C ASN A 150 -0.86 -1.15 -26.33
N LEU A 151 -1.74 -1.98 -25.76
CA LEU A 151 -1.41 -2.87 -24.65
C LEU A 151 -1.46 -4.33 -25.10
N VAL A 152 -0.48 -5.11 -24.67
CA VAL A 152 -0.47 -6.56 -24.90
C VAL A 152 -0.11 -7.30 -23.62
N THR A 153 -0.85 -8.38 -23.35
CA THR A 153 -0.52 -9.30 -22.25
C THR A 153 0.54 -10.29 -22.74
N MET A 154 1.61 -10.41 -21.97
CA MET A 154 2.73 -11.32 -22.26
C MET A 154 3.17 -12.01 -20.98
N THR A 155 3.86 -13.13 -21.10
CA THR A 155 4.66 -13.66 -19.99
C THR A 155 5.89 -12.79 -19.75
N VAL A 156 6.44 -12.81 -18.53
CA VAL A 156 7.71 -12.15 -18.21
C VAL A 156 8.83 -12.57 -19.18
N GLN A 157 8.86 -13.85 -19.57
CA GLN A 157 9.87 -14.36 -20.50
C GLN A 157 9.73 -13.75 -21.90
N GLU A 158 8.51 -13.67 -22.42
CA GLU A 158 8.24 -13.05 -23.71
C GLU A 158 8.57 -11.55 -23.70
N HIS A 159 8.23 -10.85 -22.61
CA HIS A 159 8.56 -9.44 -22.43
C HIS A 159 10.09 -9.21 -22.45
N ASN A 160 10.84 -10.02 -21.70
CA ASN A 160 12.30 -9.94 -21.68
C ASN A 160 12.91 -10.27 -23.05
N ASN A 161 12.36 -11.28 -23.74
CA ASN A 161 12.79 -11.64 -25.09
C ASN A 161 12.49 -10.54 -26.11
N CYS A 162 11.38 -9.82 -25.94
CA CYS A 162 11.02 -8.67 -26.78
C CYS A 162 12.10 -7.58 -26.66
N HIS A 163 12.37 -7.11 -25.44
CA HIS A 163 13.39 -6.07 -25.19
C HIS A 163 14.78 -6.46 -25.65
N ALA A 164 15.18 -7.72 -25.45
CA ALA A 164 16.48 -8.21 -25.91
C ALA A 164 16.59 -8.20 -27.45
N LYS A 165 15.49 -8.41 -28.18
CA LYS A 165 15.50 -8.41 -29.65
C LYS A 165 15.39 -7.00 -30.24
N SER A 166 14.86 -6.03 -29.49
CA SER A 166 14.77 -4.63 -29.91
C SER A 166 16.14 -4.04 -30.29
N GLU A 167 17.19 -4.36 -29.52
CA GLU A 167 18.54 -3.89 -29.79
C GLU A 167 19.06 -4.39 -31.14
N LYS A 168 18.80 -5.66 -31.46
CA LYS A 168 19.15 -6.21 -32.77
C LYS A 168 18.44 -5.48 -33.91
N LEU A 169 17.17 -5.10 -33.71
CA LEU A 169 16.41 -4.35 -34.71
C LEU A 169 17.02 -2.98 -34.99
N ILE A 170 17.52 -2.28 -33.96
CA ILE A 170 18.25 -1.01 -34.10
C ILE A 170 19.43 -1.18 -35.06
N PHE A 171 20.27 -2.21 -34.87
CA PHE A 171 21.41 -2.45 -35.76
C PHE A 171 20.99 -2.76 -37.21
N GLU A 172 19.89 -3.50 -37.40
CA GLU A 172 19.36 -3.75 -38.74
C GLU A 172 18.79 -2.47 -39.39
N MET A 173 18.15 -1.59 -38.61
CA MET A 173 17.68 -0.28 -39.09
C MET A 173 18.85 0.64 -39.49
N VAL A 174 19.98 0.58 -38.80
CA VAL A 174 21.22 1.27 -39.20
C VAL A 174 21.73 0.74 -40.54
N LYS A 175 21.81 -0.59 -40.69
CA LYS A 175 22.24 -1.21 -41.97
C LYS A 175 21.30 -0.88 -43.12
N ALA A 176 20.00 -0.75 -42.84
CA ALA A 176 18.99 -0.35 -43.81
C ALA A 176 18.98 1.15 -44.10
N GLY A 177 19.76 1.96 -43.37
CA GLY A 177 19.84 3.41 -43.55
C GLY A 177 18.61 4.18 -43.06
N LEU A 178 17.78 3.58 -42.19
CA LEU A 178 16.60 4.24 -41.62
C LEU A 178 16.95 5.14 -40.41
N ILE A 179 18.01 4.76 -39.69
CA ILE A 179 18.57 5.50 -38.57
C ILE A 179 20.08 5.58 -38.71
N THR A 180 20.70 6.60 -38.12
CA THR A 180 22.14 6.82 -38.09
C THR A 180 22.63 6.93 -36.65
N PHE A 181 23.93 6.71 -36.42
CA PHE A 181 24.54 6.92 -35.10
C PHE A 181 25.31 8.24 -35.12
N ASN A 182 24.86 9.19 -34.30
CA ASN A 182 25.50 10.48 -34.14
C ASN A 182 26.70 10.35 -33.19
N ARG A 183 27.91 10.60 -33.71
CA ARG A 183 29.17 10.46 -32.95
C ARG A 183 29.44 11.60 -31.98
N GLU A 184 28.75 12.73 -32.12
CA GLU A 184 28.88 13.87 -31.21
C GLU A 184 28.02 13.66 -29.96
N THR A 185 26.79 13.18 -30.13
CA THR A 185 25.83 12.95 -29.04
C THR A 185 25.89 11.51 -28.48
N ASN A 186 26.48 10.57 -29.23
CA ASN A 186 26.47 9.13 -28.96
C ASN A 186 25.05 8.52 -28.90
N LEU A 187 24.13 9.04 -29.72
CA LEU A 187 22.74 8.59 -29.81
C LEU A 187 22.39 8.12 -31.23
N TYR A 188 21.37 7.27 -31.34
CA TYR A 188 20.76 6.92 -32.62
C TYR A 188 19.71 7.97 -32.99
N GLU A 189 19.71 8.41 -34.25
CA GLU A 189 18.81 9.43 -34.80
C GLU A 189 18.18 8.92 -36.10
N PHE A 190 17.01 9.45 -36.48
CA PHE A 190 16.43 9.14 -37.79
C PHE A 190 17.34 9.64 -38.91
N ALA A 191 17.48 8.87 -39.98
CA ALA A 191 18.19 9.33 -41.17
C ALA A 191 17.43 10.50 -41.81
N GLU A 192 18.13 11.48 -42.38
CA GLU A 192 17.50 12.64 -43.04
C GLU A 192 16.57 12.25 -44.21
N SER A 193 16.84 11.10 -44.83
CA SER A 193 16.01 10.50 -45.88
C SER A 193 14.70 9.89 -45.35
N PHE A 194 14.56 9.75 -44.04
CA PHE A 194 13.42 9.13 -43.38
C PHE A 194 12.49 10.22 -42.83
N ASN A 195 11.54 10.66 -43.65
CA ASN A 195 10.47 11.55 -43.19
C ASN A 195 9.50 10.75 -42.29
N VAL A 196 9.39 11.16 -41.03
CA VAL A 196 8.34 10.69 -40.12
C VAL A 196 7.03 11.36 -40.54
N LEU A 197 6.06 10.57 -41.00
CA LEU A 197 4.69 11.01 -41.32
C LEU A 197 3.90 11.38 -40.06
#